data_AF-A0A6C0EXF8-F1
#
_entry.id   AF-A0A6C0EXF8-F1
#
_cell.length_a   1.000
_cell.length_b   1.000
_cell.length_c   1.000
_cell.angle_alpha   90.00
_cell.angle_beta   90.00
_cell.angle_gamma   90.00
#
_symmetry.space_group_name_H-M   'P 1'
#
loop_
_entity.id
_entity.type
_entity.pdbx_description
1 polymer ?
#
loop_
_entity_poly.entity_id
_entity_poly.type
_entity_poly.pdbx_seq_one_letter_code
_entity_poly.pdbx_strand_id
1 'polypeptide(L)'
;MFKKPQNTNNLMSGQFLLLIIFVVYIVFNVQTPEPLASMIDSTLGYVIIIALFALLAINLNPIVTVVGIFAIYLLFKRSSISTGSLAMTTFLPTENVKSQNLSAFNQFPVTLEEEVVQQMAPLQPGPSMAPKSFIPIMDNVHNASGV
;
A
#
# COMPACT_ATOMS: atom_id res chain seq x y z
N MET A 1 36.95 3.49 -24.03
CA MET A 1 37.49 3.68 -22.66
C MET A 1 37.38 5.16 -22.31
N PHE A 2 36.26 5.58 -21.72
CA PHE A 2 36.02 6.99 -21.35
C PHE A 2 36.22 7.15 -19.85
N LYS A 3 37.40 7.65 -19.47
CA LYS A 3 37.71 8.07 -18.10
C LYS A 3 37.07 9.46 -17.91
N LYS A 4 35.96 9.55 -17.19
CA LYS A 4 35.39 10.86 -16.82
C LYS A 4 36.39 11.59 -15.90
N PRO A 5 36.65 12.88 -16.13
CA PRO A 5 37.43 13.69 -15.21
C PRO A 5 36.65 13.85 -13.91
N GLN A 6 37.22 13.30 -12.85
CA GLN A 6 36.73 13.35 -11.49
C GLN A 6 37.18 14.68 -10.87
N ASN A 7 36.28 15.66 -10.83
CA ASN A 7 36.43 16.83 -9.96
C ASN A 7 35.89 16.45 -8.57
N THR A 8 36.74 15.75 -7.79
CA THR A 8 36.37 14.93 -6.62
C THR A 8 36.23 15.64 -5.29
N ASN A 9 36.37 16.96 -5.24
CA ASN A 9 36.55 17.61 -3.94
C ASN A 9 35.20 17.88 -3.24
N ASN A 10 34.10 17.98 -3.99
CA ASN A 10 32.75 18.24 -3.44
C ASN A 10 31.79 17.04 -3.57
N LEU A 11 31.94 16.18 -4.59
CA LEU A 11 31.07 15.01 -4.80
C LEU A 11 31.33 13.87 -3.81
N MET A 12 32.59 13.66 -3.40
CA MET A 12 32.93 12.63 -2.42
C MET A 12 32.33 12.96 -1.05
N SER A 13 32.31 14.23 -0.67
CA SER A 13 31.63 14.75 0.53
C SER A 13 30.11 14.55 0.45
N GLY A 14 29.49 14.76 -0.72
CA GLY A 14 28.05 14.57 -0.91
C GLY A 14 27.59 13.12 -0.77
N GLN A 15 28.36 12.16 -1.31
CA GLN A 15 28.04 10.74 -1.17
C GLN A 15 28.22 10.24 0.27
N PHE A 16 29.24 10.76 0.96
CA PHE A 16 29.46 10.47 2.38
C PHE A 16 28.33 11.05 3.26
N LEU A 17 27.88 12.28 2.96
CA LEU A 17 26.72 12.89 3.62
C LEU A 17 25.44 12.06 3.39
N LEU A 18 25.20 11.61 2.16
CA LEU A 18 24.04 10.79 1.82
C LEU A 18 24.07 9.43 2.55
N LEU A 19 25.26 8.83 2.68
CA LEU A 19 25.44 7.62 3.50
C LEU A 19 25.09 7.88 4.96
N ILE A 20 25.57 8.97 5.56
CA ILE A 20 25.25 9.33 6.95
C ILE A 20 23.72 9.48 7.11
N ILE A 21 23.07 10.18 6.18
CA ILE A 21 21.62 10.37 6.20
C ILE A 21 20.88 9.03 6.15
N PHE A 22 21.29 8.11 5.27
CA PHE A 22 20.69 6.78 5.21
C PHE A 22 20.92 5.96 6.47
N VAL A 23 22.13 5.99 7.04
CA VAL A 23 22.42 5.27 8.29
C VAL A 23 21.58 5.83 9.43
N VAL A 24 21.51 7.16 9.58
CA VAL A 24 20.65 7.82 10.56
C VAL A 24 19.18 7.43 10.33
N TYR A 25 18.71 7.46 9.09
CA TYR A 25 17.33 7.04 8.76
C TYR A 25 17.04 5.57 9.11
N ILE A 26 18.01 4.68 8.93
CA ILE A 26 17.86 3.26 9.27
C ILE A 26 17.77 3.09 10.79
N VAL A 27 18.69 3.71 11.53
CA VAL A 27 18.81 3.58 12.99
C VAL A 27 17.68 4.29 13.72
N PHE A 28 17.38 5.53 13.34
CA PHE A 28 16.28 6.28 13.90
C PHE A 28 14.99 5.83 13.22
N ASN A 29 14.03 5.34 14.01
CA ASN A 29 12.71 4.96 13.52
C ASN A 29 11.85 6.20 13.21
N VAL A 30 12.34 7.04 12.29
CA VAL A 30 11.67 8.27 11.86
C VAL A 30 10.39 7.87 11.15
N GLN A 31 9.25 8.22 11.74
CA GLN A 31 7.94 8.01 11.15
C GLN A 31 7.77 8.96 9.96
N THR A 32 7.38 8.41 8.82
CA THR A 32 7.04 9.21 7.64
C THR A 32 5.71 9.93 7.90
N PRO A 33 5.63 11.26 7.74
CA PRO A 33 4.38 11.98 7.94
C PRO A 33 3.32 11.51 6.94
N GLU A 34 2.08 11.44 7.40
CA GLU A 34 0.91 10.90 6.67
C GLU A 34 0.76 11.38 5.21
N PRO A 35 0.92 12.68 4.86
CA PRO A 35 0.81 13.11 3.47
C PRO A 35 1.91 12.56 2.54
N LEU A 36 3.12 12.31 3.06
CA LEU A 36 4.15 11.65 2.27
C LEU A 36 3.91 10.14 2.19
N ALA A 37 3.43 9.55 3.29
CA ALA A 37 3.16 8.12 3.36
C ALA A 37 2.08 7.69 2.36
N SER A 38 1.00 8.47 2.21
CA SER A 38 -0.07 8.16 1.25
C SER A 38 0.36 8.26 -0.22
N MET A 39 1.31 9.14 -0.55
CA MET A 39 1.86 9.24 -1.90
C MET A 39 2.78 8.05 -2.23
N ILE A 40 3.58 7.64 -1.24
CA ILE A 40 4.54 6.54 -1.37
C ILE A 40 3.82 5.19 -1.38
N ASP A 41 2.82 5.01 -0.52
CA ASP A 41 2.03 3.77 -0.37
C ASP A 41 0.97 3.63 -1.48
N SER A 42 1.42 3.76 -2.72
CA SER A 42 0.65 3.47 -3.92
C SER A 42 1.49 2.63 -4.86
N THR A 43 0.86 1.77 -5.67
CA THR A 43 1.57 0.93 -6.64
C THR A 43 2.44 1.76 -7.58
N LEU A 44 1.97 2.94 -8.00
CA LEU A 44 2.74 3.88 -8.80
C LEU A 44 3.88 4.53 -8.01
N GLY A 45 3.64 4.91 -6.75
CA GLY A 45 4.66 5.50 -5.87
C GLY A 45 5.87 4.58 -5.69
N TYR A 46 5.62 3.28 -5.42
CA TYR A 46 6.69 2.29 -5.32
C TYR A 46 7.53 2.18 -6.59
N VAL A 47 6.90 2.11 -7.76
CA VAL A 47 7.60 2.03 -9.05
C VAL A 47 8.45 3.27 -9.31
N ILE A 48 7.91 4.46 -9.05
CA ILE A 48 8.61 5.73 -9.26
C ILE A 48 9.84 5.83 -8.36
N ILE A 49 9.71 5.46 -7.08
CA ILE A 49 10.84 5.53 -6.12
C ILE A 49 11.94 4.54 -6.49
N ILE A 50 11.57 3.32 -6.89
CA ILE A 50 12.55 2.32 -7.35
C ILE A 50 13.26 2.82 -8.61
N ALA A 51 12.54 3.38 -9.58
CA ALA A 51 13.13 3.92 -10.80
C ALA A 51 14.08 5.10 -10.52
N LEU A 52 13.64 6.05 -9.68
CA LEU A 52 14.46 7.19 -9.26
C LEU A 52 15.74 6.72 -8.54
N PHE A 53 15.60 5.75 -7.64
CA PHE A 53 16.76 5.20 -6.94
C PHE A 53 17.70 4.43 -7.87
N ALA A 54 17.18 3.67 -8.84
CA ALA A 54 18.01 2.97 -9.82
C ALA A 54 18.83 3.96 -10.66
N LEU A 55 18.25 5.08 -11.07
CA LEU A 55 18.96 6.15 -11.77
C LEU A 55 20.07 6.78 -10.89
N LEU A 56 19.77 6.98 -9.60
CA LEU A 56 20.74 7.50 -8.65
C LEU A 56 21.89 6.50 -8.39
N ALA A 57 21.58 5.22 -8.29
CA ALA A 57 22.51 4.13 -7.99
C ALA A 57 23.62 3.96 -9.04
N ILE A 58 23.38 4.31 -10.31
CA ILE A 58 24.37 4.23 -11.40
C ILE A 58 25.58 5.14 -11.13
N ASN A 59 25.39 6.25 -10.42
CA ASN A 59 26.42 7.25 -10.17
C ASN A 59 26.99 7.21 -8.73
N LEU A 60 26.45 6.33 -7.87
CA LEU A 60 26.84 6.19 -6.47
C LEU A 60 27.92 5.13 -6.28
N ASN A 61 28.71 5.28 -5.21
CA ASN A 61 29.58 4.20 -4.74
C ASN A 61 28.75 2.95 -4.36
N PRO A 62 29.24 1.72 -4.68
CA PRO A 62 28.51 0.47 -4.41
C PRO A 62 28.07 0.33 -2.94
N ILE A 63 28.90 0.79 -2.00
CA ILE A 63 28.60 0.74 -0.55
C ILE A 63 27.36 1.59 -0.23
N VAL A 64 27.29 2.82 -0.76
CA VAL A 64 26.15 3.73 -0.52
C VAL A 64 24.88 3.16 -1.12
N THR A 65 24.99 2.54 -2.30
CA THR A 65 23.86 1.88 -2.97
C THR A 65 23.30 0.73 -2.15
N VAL A 66 24.15 -0.16 -1.62
CA VAL A 66 23.69 -1.28 -0.77
C VAL A 66 22.95 -0.75 0.46
N VAL A 67 23.53 0.23 1.16
CA VAL A 67 22.86 0.86 2.32
C VAL A 67 21.56 1.55 1.91
N GLY A 68 21.53 2.19 0.74
CA GLY A 68 20.34 2.84 0.19
C GLY A 68 19.19 1.87 -0.10
N ILE A 69 19.49 0.63 -0.53
CA ILE A 69 18.47 -0.42 -0.73
C ILE A 69 17.78 -0.74 0.61
N PHE A 70 18.55 -0.90 1.69
CA PHE A 70 17.99 -1.11 3.02
C PHE A 70 17.14 0.08 3.49
N ALA A 71 17.60 1.31 3.23
CA ALA A 71 16.86 2.52 3.57
C ALA A 71 15.52 2.59 2.82
N ILE A 72 15.48 2.24 1.53
CA ILE A 72 14.23 2.23 0.74
C ILE A 72 13.27 1.16 1.22
N TYR A 73 13.77 -0.05 1.50
CA TYR A 73 12.93 -1.10 2.08
C TYR A 73 12.28 -0.65 3.39
N LEU A 74 13.06 -0.01 4.27
CA LEU A 74 12.53 0.55 5.51
C LEU A 74 11.54 1.69 5.27
N LEU A 75 11.77 2.52 4.26
CA LEU A 75 10.86 3.58 3.85
C LEU A 75 9.51 3.01 3.41
N PHE A 76 9.48 1.98 2.57
CA PHE A 76 8.22 1.34 2.16
C PHE A 76 7.49 0.70 3.33
N LYS A 77 8.22 -0.04 4.17
CA LYS A 77 7.63 -0.66 5.36
C LYS A 77 7.02 0.39 6.29
N ARG A 78 7.72 1.49 6.55
CA ARG A 78 7.24 2.57 7.44
C ARG A 78 6.07 3.34 6.82
N SER A 79 6.11 3.57 5.51
CA SER A 79 5.01 4.20 4.77
C SER A 79 3.72 3.38 4.91
N SER A 80 3.80 2.07 4.66
CA SER A 80 2.63 1.18 4.74
C SER A 80 2.06 1.03 6.16
N ILE A 81 2.92 1.13 7.19
CA ILE A 81 2.49 1.20 8.59
C ILE A 81 1.75 2.53 8.87
N SER A 82 2.31 3.66 8.42
CA SER A 82 1.74 4.98 8.66
C SER A 82 0.41 5.21 7.95
N THR A 83 0.24 4.66 6.74
CA THR A 83 -1.01 4.74 5.96
C THR A 83 -2.05 3.71 6.42
N GLY A 84 -1.66 2.72 7.24
CA GLY A 84 -2.54 1.66 7.73
C GLY A 84 -2.83 0.54 6.71
N SER A 85 -2.31 0.63 5.48
CA SER A 85 -2.42 -0.39 4.44
C SER A 85 -1.86 -1.75 4.89
N LEU A 86 -0.79 -1.75 5.70
CA LEU A 86 -0.25 -2.98 6.25
C LEU A 86 -1.24 -3.66 7.22
N ALA A 87 -1.93 -2.88 8.04
CA ALA A 87 -2.96 -3.41 8.94
C ALA A 87 -4.16 -3.93 8.15
N MET A 88 -4.58 -3.22 7.10
CA MET A 88 -5.67 -3.66 6.24
C MET A 88 -5.35 -4.98 5.53
N THR A 89 -4.17 -5.11 4.92
CA THR A 89 -3.78 -6.36 4.24
C THR A 89 -3.59 -7.54 5.20
N THR A 90 -3.17 -7.29 6.44
CA THR A 90 -2.93 -8.35 7.43
C THR A 90 -4.22 -8.81 8.11
N PHE A 91 -5.12 -7.88 8.42
CA PHE A 91 -6.30 -8.16 9.26
C PHE A 91 -7.63 -8.18 8.51
N LEU A 92 -7.69 -7.71 7.25
CA LEU A 92 -8.90 -7.71 6.41
C LEU A 92 -8.68 -8.62 5.20
N PRO A 93 -8.90 -9.95 5.33
CA PRO A 93 -8.82 -10.84 4.18
C PRO A 93 -9.85 -10.42 3.13
N THR A 94 -9.49 -10.57 1.85
CA THR A 94 -10.45 -10.35 0.76
C THR A 94 -11.62 -11.32 0.88
N GLU A 95 -12.77 -10.96 0.32
CA GLU A 95 -13.93 -11.84 0.43
C GLU A 95 -13.69 -13.22 -0.22
N ASN A 96 -12.86 -13.29 -1.26
CA ASN A 96 -12.47 -14.57 -1.83
C ASN A 96 -11.72 -15.45 -0.82
N VAL A 97 -10.77 -14.86 -0.07
CA VAL A 97 -10.02 -15.59 0.95
C VAL A 97 -10.93 -15.97 2.12
N LYS A 98 -11.82 -15.07 2.57
CA LYS A 98 -12.80 -15.37 3.61
C LYS A 98 -13.76 -16.49 3.18
N SER A 99 -14.31 -16.41 1.97
CA SER A 99 -15.21 -17.43 1.40
C SER A 99 -14.51 -18.79 1.28
N GLN A 100 -13.24 -18.83 0.86
CA GLN A 100 -12.45 -20.06 0.82
C GLN A 100 -12.28 -20.68 2.21
N ASN A 101 -11.94 -19.88 3.22
CA ASN A 101 -11.79 -20.36 4.60
C ASN A 101 -13.13 -20.86 5.17
N LEU A 102 -14.23 -20.13 4.95
CA LEU A 102 -15.56 -20.56 5.39
C LEU A 102 -16.00 -21.84 4.68
N SER A 103 -15.74 -21.96 3.38
CA SER A 103 -16.01 -23.18 2.62
C SER A 103 -15.19 -24.37 3.12
N ALA A 104 -13.94 -24.12 3.55
CA ALA A 104 -13.10 -25.14 4.15
C ALA A 104 -13.58 -25.59 5.54
N PHE A 105 -14.20 -24.70 6.32
CA PHE A 105 -14.79 -25.07 7.62
C PHE A 105 -16.19 -25.67 7.51
N ASN A 106 -16.89 -25.43 6.40
CA ASN A 106 -18.25 -25.89 6.17
C ASN A 106 -18.32 -27.11 5.22
N GLN A 107 -17.34 -28.02 5.31
CA GLN A 107 -17.28 -29.27 4.54
C GLN A 107 -18.21 -30.35 5.12
N PHE A 108 -19.46 -29.99 5.35
CA PHE A 108 -20.50 -30.92 5.82
C PHE A 108 -21.26 -31.49 4.63
N PRO A 109 -21.74 -32.75 4.71
CA PRO A 109 -22.65 -33.27 3.70
C PRO A 109 -23.91 -32.41 3.66
N VAL A 110 -24.40 -32.12 2.45
CA VAL A 110 -25.62 -31.33 2.23
C VAL A 110 -26.81 -32.03 2.91
N THR A 111 -27.59 -31.27 3.69
CA THR A 111 -28.79 -31.80 4.35
C THR A 111 -30.03 -31.64 3.47
N LEU A 112 -31.11 -32.36 3.79
CA LEU A 112 -32.37 -32.29 3.05
C LEU A 112 -32.99 -30.90 3.12
N GLU A 113 -32.85 -30.22 4.25
CA GLU A 113 -33.33 -28.86 4.46
C GLU A 113 -32.56 -27.88 3.57
N GLU A 114 -31.24 -28.04 3.48
CA GLU A 114 -30.37 -27.24 2.61
C GLU A 114 -30.73 -27.45 1.13
N GLU A 115 -30.98 -28.70 0.71
CA GLU A 115 -31.39 -29.02 -0.67
C GLU A 115 -32.73 -28.37 -1.04
N VAL A 116 -33.72 -28.43 -0.14
CA VAL A 116 -35.03 -27.80 -0.36
C VAL A 116 -34.91 -26.27 -0.36
N VAL A 117 -34.08 -25.67 0.50
CA VAL A 117 -33.82 -24.22 0.52
C VAL A 117 -33.13 -23.77 -0.76
N GLN A 118 -32.17 -24.53 -1.29
CA GLN A 118 -31.52 -24.22 -2.57
C GLN A 118 -32.49 -24.24 -3.75
N GLN A 119 -33.49 -25.14 -3.71
CA GLN A 119 -34.54 -25.21 -4.73
C GLN A 119 -35.57 -24.08 -4.59
N MET A 120 -35.82 -23.59 -3.38
CA MET A 120 -36.84 -22.58 -3.08
C MET A 120 -36.31 -21.14 -3.03
N ALA A 121 -35.00 -20.93 -2.82
CA ALA A 121 -34.41 -19.61 -2.75
C ALA A 121 -34.18 -19.06 -4.17
N PRO A 122 -34.79 -17.92 -4.54
CA PRO A 122 -34.44 -17.27 -5.79
C PRO A 122 -33.04 -16.66 -5.65
N LEU A 123 -32.01 -17.41 -6.05
CA LEU A 123 -30.66 -16.86 -6.27
C LEU A 123 -30.71 -16.02 -7.53
N GLN A 124 -31.28 -14.82 -7.43
CA GLN A 124 -31.23 -13.86 -8.51
C GLN A 124 -29.79 -13.33 -8.57
N PRO A 125 -28.99 -13.59 -9.63
CA PRO A 125 -27.81 -12.78 -9.87
C PRO A 125 -28.32 -11.35 -9.91
N GLY A 126 -27.89 -10.54 -8.94
CA GLY A 126 -28.38 -9.19 -8.78
C GLY A 126 -28.32 -8.49 -10.15
N PRO A 127 -29.40 -7.80 -10.59
CA PRO A 127 -29.39 -7.11 -11.87
C PRO A 127 -28.15 -6.24 -11.93
N SER A 128 -27.49 -6.18 -13.10
CA SER A 128 -26.44 -5.20 -13.37
C SER A 128 -26.94 -3.87 -12.81
N MET A 129 -26.25 -3.34 -11.79
CA MET A 129 -26.69 -2.16 -11.06
C MET A 129 -26.72 -1.00 -12.05
N ALA A 130 -27.87 -0.80 -12.71
CA ALA A 130 -28.15 0.40 -13.46
C ALA A 130 -27.95 1.57 -12.50
N PRO A 131 -27.38 2.71 -12.97
CA PRO A 131 -27.15 3.86 -12.11
C PRO A 131 -28.45 4.22 -11.41
N LYS A 132 -28.46 4.10 -10.08
CA LYS A 132 -29.65 4.38 -9.26
C LYS A 132 -30.02 5.84 -9.50
N SER A 133 -31.24 6.09 -9.96
CA SER A 133 -31.80 7.43 -10.15
C SER A 133 -32.28 8.08 -8.85
N PHE A 134 -32.01 7.46 -7.70
CA PHE A 134 -32.36 8.03 -6.41
C PHE A 134 -31.45 9.22 -6.11
N ILE A 135 -32.06 10.40 -6.10
CA ILE A 135 -31.43 11.62 -5.60
C ILE A 135 -31.85 11.71 -4.13
N PRO A 136 -30.91 11.72 -3.17
CA PRO A 136 -31.25 11.95 -1.78
C PRO A 136 -31.84 13.36 -1.66
N ILE A 137 -33.15 13.44 -1.44
CA ILE A 137 -33.82 14.69 -1.13
C ILE A 137 -33.69 14.86 0.37
N MET A 138 -32.86 15.80 0.79
CA MET A 138 -32.74 16.15 2.20
C MET A 138 -33.99 16.95 2.56
N ASP A 139 -34.85 16.40 3.42
CA ASP A 139 -36.02 17.12 3.93
C ASP A 139 -35.55 18.26 4.85
N ASN A 140 -36.44 19.21 5.14
CA ASN A 140 -36.11 20.40 5.93
C ASN A 140 -35.56 20.01 7.31
N VAL A 141 -34.24 20.13 7.49
CA VAL A 141 -33.55 19.69 8.70
C VAL A 141 -33.81 20.59 9.92
N HIS A 142 -34.70 21.59 9.87
CA HIS A 142 -35.08 22.44 11.01
C HIS A 142 -33.90 22.87 11.91
N ASN A 143 -32.76 23.20 11.31
CA ASN A 143 -31.53 23.58 12.01
C ASN A 143 -30.94 22.49 12.96
N ALA A 144 -31.20 21.20 12.69
CA ALA A 144 -30.70 20.06 13.46
C ALA A 144 -29.29 19.60 13.06
N SER A 145 -28.74 20.07 11.92
CA SER A 145 -27.38 19.76 11.47
C SER A 145 -26.33 20.74 12.01
N GLY A 146 -26.62 21.45 13.09
CA GLY A 146 -25.71 22.41 13.71
C GLY A 146 -24.76 21.75 14.69
N VAL A 147 -23.81 20.96 14.20
CA VAL A 147 -22.49 20.64 14.82
C VAL A 147 -21.56 20.02 13.79
#